data_AF-A0A973JXD2-F1
#
_entry.id   AF-A0A973JXD2-F1
#
_cell.length_a   1.000
_cell.length_b   1.000
_cell.length_c   1.000
_cell.angle_alpha   90.00
_cell.angle_beta   90.00
_cell.angle_gamma   90.00
#
_symmetry.space_group_name_H-M   'P 1'
#
loop_
_entity.id
_entity.type
_entity.pdbx_description
1 polymer ?
#
loop_
_entity_poly.entity_id
_entity_poly.type
_entity_poly.pdbx_seq_one_letter_code
_entity_poly.pdbx_strand_id
1 'polypeptide(L)' 'MACPQCSRVLQVLDRFPAGDTRGDLKASHIAAEARQNGQPAHVHYSPTRDEYVVVIGEQR' A
#
# COMPACT_ATOMS: atom_id res chain seq x y z
N MET A 1 -9.89 -4.05 5.91
CA MET A 1 -9.26 -2.76 5.56
C MET A 1 -10.01 -2.21 4.35
N ALA A 2 -10.73 -1.09 4.53
CA ALA A 2 -11.33 -0.37 3.42
C ALA A 2 -10.38 0.77 3.06
N CYS A 3 -9.83 0.77 1.85
CA CYS A 3 -9.12 1.93 1.35
C CYS A 3 -10.17 2.99 1.02
N PRO A 4 -10.08 4.24 1.53
CA PRO A 4 -11.04 5.28 1.14
C PRO A 4 -10.95 5.62 -0.35
N GLN A 5 -9.81 5.31 -0.99
CA GLN A 5 -9.58 5.52 -2.42
C GLN A 5 -9.83 4.28 -3.28
N CYS A 6 -9.81 3.07 -2.71
CA CYS A 6 -10.08 1.83 -3.45
C CYS A 6 -11.43 1.25 -3.07
N SER A 7 -12.31 1.10 -4.06
CA SER A 7 -13.58 0.37 -3.92
C SER A 7 -13.34 -1.12 -3.64
N ARG A 8 -12.22 -1.65 -4.13
CA ARG A 8 -11.79 -3.04 -3.96
C ARG A 8 -10.27 -3.16 -4.00
N VAL A 9 -9.68 -3.95 -3.11
CA VAL A 9 -8.29 -4.39 -3.21
C VAL A 9 -8.21 -5.57 -4.16
N LEU A 10 -7.40 -5.44 -5.22
CA LEU A 10 -7.16 -6.49 -6.21
C LEU A 10 -5.95 -7.34 -5.84
N GLN A 11 -4.88 -6.69 -5.36
CA GLN A 11 -3.61 -7.35 -5.07
C GLN A 11 -2.86 -6.63 -3.94
N VAL A 12 -2.07 -7.38 -3.17
CA VAL A 12 -1.04 -6.85 -2.27
C VAL A 12 0.31 -6.98 -2.94
N LEU A 13 1.05 -5.87 -3.06
CA LEU A 13 2.39 -5.84 -3.65
C LEU A 13 3.46 -6.18 -2.63
N ASP A 14 3.45 -5.51 -1.49
CA ASP A 14 4.48 -5.67 -0.47
C ASP A 14 3.97 -5.30 0.94
N ARG A 15 4.72 -5.72 1.97
CA ARG A 15 4.45 -5.43 3.38
C ARG A 15 5.73 -5.08 4.12
N PHE A 16 5.69 -3.99 4.88
CA PHE A 16 6.78 -3.50 5.70
C PHE A 16 6.33 -3.42 7.15
N PRO A 17 7.02 -4.07 8.11
CA PRO A 17 6.75 -3.87 9.52
C PRO A 17 6.89 -2.39 9.88
N ALA A 18 6.00 -1.86 10.72
CA ALA A 18 6.08 -0.46 11.16
C ALA A 18 7.30 -0.19 12.05
N GLY A 19 7.86 -1.24 12.66
CA GLY A 19 9.16 -1.19 13.34
C GLY A 19 10.37 -1.01 12.41
N ASP A 20 10.21 -1.15 11.09
CA ASP A 20 11.23 -0.71 10.13
C ASP A 20 11.24 0.82 10.09
N THR A 21 12.36 1.43 10.46
CA THR A 21 12.54 2.89 10.50
C THR A 21 12.21 3.58 9.18
N ARG A 22 12.23 2.85 8.05
CA ARG A 22 11.89 3.36 6.73
C ARG A 22 10.72 2.62 6.08
N GLY A 23 9.92 1.87 6.84
CA GLY A 23 8.84 1.05 6.30
C GLY A 23 7.80 1.86 5.52
N ASP A 24 7.46 3.05 6.01
CA ASP A 24 6.54 3.99 5.35
C ASP A 24 7.11 4.54 4.03
N LEU A 25 8.39 4.90 4.03
CA LEU A 25 9.10 5.41 2.85
C LEU A 25 9.25 4.33 1.77
N LYS A 26 9.61 3.10 2.17
CA LYS A 26 9.70 1.96 1.26
C LYS A 26 8.34 1.63 0.64
N ALA A 27 7.29 1.56 1.46
CA ALA A 27 5.93 1.34 0.98
C ALA A 27 5.49 2.44 -0.01
N SER A 28 5.79 3.70 0.31
CA SER A 28 5.47 4.86 -0.53
C SER A 28 6.23 4.84 -1.85
N HIS A 29 7.49 4.42 -1.83
CA HIS A 29 8.31 4.27 -3.04
C HIS A 29 7.73 3.22 -3.98
N ILE A 30 7.43 2.02 -3.48
CA ILE A 30 6.84 0.94 -4.29
C ILE A 30 5.48 1.36 -4.86
N ALA A 31 4.64 2.02 -4.04
CA ALA A 31 3.37 2.55 -4.52
C ALA A 31 3.56 3.60 -5.63
N ALA A 32 4.59 4.44 -5.54
CA ALA A 32 4.90 5.42 -6.57
C ALA A 32 5.39 4.75 -7.87
N GLU A 33 6.28 3.75 -7.78
CA GLU A 33 6.74 2.97 -8.94
C GLU A 33 5.58 2.25 -9.64
N ALA A 34 4.69 1.62 -8.87
CA ALA A 34 3.50 0.96 -9.41
C ALA A 34 2.58 1.96 -10.14
N ARG A 35 2.38 3.17 -9.59
CA ARG A 35 1.62 4.25 -10.25
C ARG A 35 2.29 4.74 -11.53
N GLN A 36 3.63 4.83 -11.56
CA GLN A 36 4.36 5.17 -12.78
C GLN A 36 4.16 4.13 -13.88
N ASN A 37 3.96 2.87 -13.49
CA ASN A 37 3.59 1.77 -14.39
C ASN A 37 2.09 1.69 -14.69
N GLY A 38 1.30 2.71 -14.33
CA GLY A 38 -0.14 2.77 -14.60
C GLY A 38 -1.01 1.94 -13.66
N GLN A 39 -0.45 1.37 -12.60
CA GLN A 39 -1.21 0.60 -11.62
C GLN A 39 -1.76 1.51 -10.51
N PRO A 40 -3.04 1.38 -10.14
CA PRO A 40 -3.64 2.15 -9.05
C PRO A 40 -3.19 1.62 -7.67
N ALA A 41 -1.98 1.97 -7.26
CA ALA A 41 -1.37 1.50 -6.02
C ALA A 41 -1.53 2.48 -4.84
N HIS A 42 -1.72 1.96 -3.63
CA HIS A 42 -1.93 2.71 -2.40
C HIS A 42 -1.19 2.07 -1.22
N VAL A 43 -0.78 2.90 -0.25
CA VAL A 43 -0.17 2.43 1.00
C VAL A 43 -1.23 2.44 2.10
N HIS A 44 -1.32 1.37 2.86
CA HIS A 44 -2.21 1.21 4.00
C HIS A 44 -1.42 0.83 5.23
N TYR A 45 -1.65 1.55 6.33
CA TYR A 45 -1.21 1.07 7.63
C TYR A 45 -2.25 0.10 8.20
N SER A 46 -1.78 -1.07 8.64
CA SER A 46 -2.57 -2.12 9.27
C SER A 46 -2.30 -2.13 10.78
N PRO A 47 -3.15 -1.51 11.61
CA PRO A 47 -2.90 -1.42 13.05
C PRO A 47 -2.96 -2.78 13.76
N THR A 48 -3.68 -3.76 13.22
CA THR A 48 -3.78 -5.11 13.81
C THR A 48 -2.53 -5.94 13.60
N ARG A 49 -1.69 -5.59 12.62
CA ARG A 49 -0.46 -6.30 12.27
C ARG A 49 0.79 -5.44 12.39
N ASP A 50 0.59 -4.17 12.75
CA ASP A 50 1.62 -3.14 12.82
C ASP A 50 2.54 -3.12 11.59
N GLU A 51 1.93 -3.02 10.40
CA GLU A 51 2.63 -3.06 9.11
C GLU A 51 2.05 -2.04 8.11
N TYR A 52 2.90 -1.50 7.25
CA TYR A 52 2.53 -0.80 6.03
C TYR A 52 2.36 -1.81 4.88
N VAL A 53 1.23 -1.78 4.21
CA VAL A 53 0.87 -2.69 3.13
C VAL A 53 0.69 -1.88 1.86
N VAL A 54 1.38 -2.26 0.79
CA VAL A 54 1.17 -1.69 -0.54
C VAL A 54 0.13 -2.54 -1.26
N VAL A 55 -0.94 -1.92 -1.74
CA VAL A 55 -2.03 -2.60 -2.44
C VAL A 55 -2.28 -1.99 -3.80
N ILE A 56 -2.69 -2.79 -4.77
CA ILE A 56 -3.34 -2.33 -6.00
C ILE A 56 -4.84 -2.48 -5.80
N GLY A 57 -5.61 -1.44 -6.09
CA GLY A 57 -7.06 -1.48 -5.97
C GLY A 57 -7.77 -0.67 -7.06
N GLU A 58 -9.03 -0.98 -7.30
CA GLU A 58 -9.85 -0.21 -8.23
C GLU A 58 -10.13 1.17 -7.63
N GLN A 59 -9.77 2.24 -8.34
CA GLN A 59 -10.10 3.60 -7.90
C GLN A 59 -11.62 3.77 -7.86
N ARG A 60 -12.11 4.38 -6.78
CA ARG A 60 -13.53 4.72 -6.64
C ARG A 60 -13.91 5.93 -7.47
#